data_AF-A0A4R3XFL0-F1
#
_entry.id   AF-A0A4R3XFL0-F1
#
_cell.length_a   1.000
_cell.length_b   1.000
_cell.length_c   1.000
_cell.angle_alpha   90.00
_cell.angle_beta   90.00
_cell.angle_gamma   90.00
#
_symmetry.space_group_name_H-M   'P 1'
#
loop_
_entity.id
_entity.type
_entity.pdbx_description
1 polymer ?
#
loop_
_entity_poly.entity_id
_entity_poly.type
_entity_poly.pdbx_seq_one_letter_code
_entity_poly.pdbx_strand_id
1 'polypeptide(L)'
;MLEAGFDIQPIPTVKNAPTPDFKFDLDGASGIVEVTAKLEHDEQVKLARRIAGGETPDGVERSNFESKNGRADFTASVWHPFGAPDAGKAGDTTQTNAISRICQIKAKETQFADGKPSLLWIDFRDLGKWPGVFHEEQSSPLISGHHGALCSGAIWYAFYGWKGAPVFDDHVGVGYKITPMAHEGRFSAHAAKVSRYSAAILCLEKATILLENPRAPTPLSKTQRGALTLLPWFNIHYSVADWEEGDVDRSCALARSMIEAIRESREGQ
;
A
#
# COMPACT_ATOMS: atom_id res chain seq x y z
N MET A 1 -5.91 14.00 10.26
CA MET A 1 -5.91 15.32 9.59
C MET A 1 -6.31 16.45 10.53
N LEU A 2 -7.40 16.32 11.30
CA LEU A 2 -7.78 17.32 12.32
C LEU A 2 -6.63 17.65 13.29
N GLU A 3 -5.95 16.62 13.82
CA GLU A 3 -4.80 16.79 14.71
C GLU A 3 -3.59 17.48 14.05
N ALA A 4 -3.51 17.44 12.72
CA ALA A 4 -2.50 18.13 11.94
C ALA A 4 -2.91 19.58 11.58
N GLY A 5 -4.02 20.09 12.13
CA GLY A 5 -4.47 21.47 11.94
C GLY A 5 -5.33 21.71 10.69
N PHE A 6 -5.68 20.67 9.94
CA PHE A 6 -6.61 20.80 8.81
C PHE A 6 -8.04 20.97 9.33
N ASP A 7 -8.78 21.95 8.80
CA ASP A 7 -10.24 21.95 8.91
C ASP A 7 -10.80 20.94 7.90
N ILE A 8 -11.56 19.94 8.37
CA ILE A 8 -12.10 18.86 7.56
C ILE A 8 -13.62 18.86 7.67
N GLN A 9 -14.31 18.92 6.53
CA GLN A 9 -15.77 18.91 6.49
C GLN A 9 -16.27 17.87 5.47
N PRO A 10 -17.26 17.04 5.82
CA PRO A 10 -17.85 16.09 4.88
C PRO A 10 -18.55 16.84 3.75
N ILE A 11 -18.47 16.30 2.52
CA ILE A 11 -19.22 16.83 1.38
C ILE A 11 -20.50 16.00 1.22
N PRO A 12 -21.70 16.61 1.24
CA PRO A 12 -22.95 15.90 1.07
C PRO A 12 -23.00 15.16 -0.27
N THR A 13 -23.32 13.86 -0.24
CA THR A 13 -23.41 13.05 -1.45
C THR A 13 -24.55 13.52 -2.35
N VAL A 14 -24.25 13.79 -3.62
CA VAL A 14 -25.26 14.16 -4.60
C VAL A 14 -25.69 12.92 -5.39
N LYS A 15 -27.00 12.73 -5.56
CA LYS A 15 -27.56 11.60 -6.31
C LYS A 15 -27.03 11.61 -7.74
N ASN A 16 -26.51 10.47 -8.21
CA ASN A 16 -26.00 10.24 -9.56
C ASN A 16 -24.77 11.10 -9.96
N ALA A 17 -24.02 11.64 -9.01
CA ALA A 17 -22.79 12.39 -9.29
C ALA A 17 -21.62 11.88 -8.43
N PRO A 18 -20.42 11.67 -9.01
CA PRO A 18 -19.21 11.41 -8.23
C PRO A 18 -18.95 12.58 -7.29
N THR A 19 -19.03 12.35 -5.98
CA THR A 19 -18.82 13.38 -4.96
C THR A 19 -17.65 12.94 -4.09
N PRO A 20 -16.66 13.81 -3.83
CA PRO A 20 -15.60 13.47 -2.89
C PRO A 20 -16.12 13.32 -1.46
N ASP A 21 -15.38 12.59 -0.61
CA ASP A 21 -15.85 12.30 0.75
C ASP A 21 -15.75 13.54 1.64
N PHE A 22 -14.62 14.24 1.59
CA PHE A 22 -14.35 15.41 2.43
C PHE A 22 -13.70 16.54 1.64
N LYS A 23 -13.95 17.78 2.09
CA LYS A 23 -13.11 18.93 1.77
C LYS A 23 -12.19 19.22 2.94
N PHE A 24 -11.03 19.78 2.65
CA PHE A 24 -10.12 20.29 3.65
C PHE A 24 -9.77 21.75 3.39
N ASP A 25 -9.50 22.48 4.45
CA ASP A 25 -8.94 23.83 4.42
C ASP A 25 -7.74 23.90 5.38
N LEU A 26 -6.64 24.50 4.92
CA LEU A 26 -5.45 24.79 5.74
C LEU A 26 -4.84 26.10 5.26
N ASP A 27 -4.72 27.08 6.16
CA ASP A 27 -4.15 28.41 5.87
C ASP A 27 -4.71 29.09 4.61
N GLY A 28 -6.03 28.97 4.40
CA GLY A 28 -6.73 29.55 3.25
C GLY A 28 -6.59 28.77 1.94
N ALA A 29 -5.82 27.66 1.93
CA ALA A 29 -5.77 26.73 0.82
C ALA A 29 -6.78 25.59 1.02
N SER A 30 -7.69 25.45 0.06
CA SER A 30 -8.73 24.41 0.07
C SER A 30 -8.38 23.24 -0.86
N GLY A 31 -8.77 22.04 -0.47
CA GLY A 31 -8.63 20.83 -1.27
C GLY A 31 -9.67 19.78 -0.91
N ILE A 32 -9.45 18.55 -1.37
CA ILE A 32 -10.34 17.42 -1.12
C ILE A 32 -9.59 16.21 -0.63
N VAL A 33 -10.29 15.37 0.13
CA VAL A 33 -9.78 14.09 0.61
C VAL A 33 -10.75 12.99 0.22
N GLU A 34 -10.21 11.96 -0.43
CA GLU A 34 -10.90 10.71 -0.70
C GLU A 34 -10.44 9.69 0.32
N VAL A 35 -11.38 9.16 1.08
CA VAL A 35 -11.10 8.19 2.14
C VAL A 35 -11.56 6.82 1.69
N THR A 36 -10.74 5.82 1.96
CA THR A 36 -11.13 4.42 1.85
C THR A 36 -10.51 3.66 3.01
N ALA A 37 -11.33 2.90 3.72
CA ALA A 37 -10.84 1.86 4.63
C ALA A 37 -10.85 0.54 3.87
N LYS A 38 -9.73 -0.18 3.90
CA LYS A 38 -9.68 -1.54 3.37
C LYS A 38 -10.20 -2.48 4.45
N LEU A 39 -11.50 -2.78 4.37
CA LEU A 39 -12.15 -3.69 5.31
C LEU A 39 -11.75 -5.15 5.05
N GLU A 40 -11.60 -5.91 6.13
CA GLU A 40 -11.50 -7.37 6.10
C GLU A 40 -12.67 -7.97 5.30
N HIS A 41 -12.40 -8.97 4.45
CA HIS A 41 -13.48 -9.61 3.68
C HIS A 41 -14.34 -10.45 4.63
N ASP A 42 -15.68 -10.35 4.55
CA ASP A 42 -16.60 -11.07 5.44
C ASP A 42 -16.33 -12.59 5.51
N GLU A 43 -15.94 -13.19 4.39
CA GLU A 43 -15.59 -14.62 4.32
C GLU A 43 -14.34 -14.95 5.14
N GLN A 44 -13.37 -14.03 5.20
CA GLN A 44 -12.19 -14.21 6.02
C GLN A 44 -12.49 -14.06 7.51
N VAL A 45 -13.35 -13.09 7.87
CA VAL A 45 -13.85 -12.93 9.25
C VAL A 45 -14.59 -14.19 9.70
N LYS A 46 -15.46 -14.75 8.84
CA LYS A 46 -16.19 -16.00 9.11
C LYS A 46 -15.21 -17.16 9.28
N LEU A 47 -14.23 -17.31 8.40
CA LEU A 47 -13.21 -18.36 8.50
C LEU A 47 -12.42 -18.25 9.81
N ALA A 48 -11.99 -17.04 10.19
CA ALA A 48 -11.27 -16.80 11.44
C ALA A 48 -12.11 -17.17 12.67
N ARG A 49 -13.43 -16.88 12.66
CA ARG A 49 -14.36 -17.30 13.72
C ARG A 49 -14.50 -18.82 13.80
N ARG A 50 -14.59 -19.51 12.66
CA ARG A 50 -14.66 -20.99 12.60
C ARG A 50 -13.39 -21.63 13.16
N ILE A 51 -12.21 -21.12 12.77
CA ILE A 51 -10.91 -21.56 13.29
C ILE A 51 -10.83 -21.32 14.80
N ALA A 52 -11.22 -20.13 15.28
CA ALA A 52 -11.26 -19.84 16.72
C ALA A 52 -12.24 -20.75 17.49
N GLY A 53 -13.32 -21.19 16.84
CA GLY A 53 -14.29 -22.14 17.37
C GLY A 53 -13.83 -23.61 17.39
N GLY A 54 -12.62 -23.90 16.93
CA GLY A 54 -12.06 -25.26 16.93
C GLY A 54 -12.23 -26.03 15.61
N GLU A 55 -12.88 -25.45 14.61
CA GLU A 55 -13.00 -26.09 13.30
C GLU A 55 -11.66 -26.15 12.58
N THR A 56 -11.48 -27.12 11.68
CA THR A 56 -10.31 -27.23 10.79
C THR A 56 -10.78 -27.20 9.32
N PRO A 57 -11.15 -26.02 8.79
CA PRO A 57 -11.49 -25.85 7.38
C PRO A 57 -10.28 -26.13 6.46
N ASP A 58 -10.54 -26.33 5.17
CA ASP A 58 -9.50 -26.52 4.16
C ASP A 58 -8.45 -25.39 4.21
N GLY A 59 -7.16 -25.76 4.20
CA GLY A 59 -6.04 -24.82 4.32
C GLY A 59 -5.68 -24.42 5.75
N VAL A 60 -6.32 -25.01 6.76
CA VAL A 60 -5.98 -24.83 8.18
C VAL A 60 -5.31 -26.09 8.71
N GLU A 61 -4.10 -25.96 9.20
CA GLU A 61 -3.35 -27.05 9.81
C GLU A 61 -3.38 -26.91 11.34
N ARG A 62 -3.61 -28.02 12.02
CA ARG A 62 -3.49 -28.09 13.48
C ARG A 62 -2.48 -29.16 13.83
N SER A 63 -1.54 -28.81 14.67
CA SER A 63 -0.57 -29.76 15.21
C SER A 63 -0.50 -29.59 16.73
N ASN A 64 -0.13 -30.66 17.42
CA ASN A 64 0.15 -30.59 18.84
C ASN A 64 1.53 -31.17 19.09
N PHE A 65 2.20 -30.63 20.09
CA PHE A 65 3.50 -31.07 20.56
C PHE A 65 3.38 -31.29 22.06
N GLU A 66 3.54 -32.54 22.49
CA GLU A 66 3.59 -32.89 23.91
C GLU A 66 5.04 -33.14 24.34
N SER A 67 5.42 -32.52 25.46
CA SER A 67 6.69 -32.74 26.13
C SER A 67 6.46 -33.04 27.60
N LYS A 68 7.50 -33.50 28.32
CA LYS A 68 7.44 -33.69 29.78
C LYS A 68 7.05 -32.42 30.55
N ASN A 69 7.23 -31.25 29.95
CA ASN A 69 6.99 -29.94 30.56
C ASN A 69 5.64 -29.32 30.16
N GLY A 70 4.84 -30.02 29.35
CA GLY A 70 3.52 -29.56 28.94
C GLY A 70 3.22 -29.81 27.45
N ARG A 71 2.02 -29.38 27.07
CA ARG A 71 1.47 -29.50 25.72
C ARG A 71 1.40 -28.11 25.07
N ALA A 72 1.81 -28.04 23.81
CA ALA A 72 1.61 -26.89 22.94
C ALA A 72 0.70 -27.30 21.77
N ASP A 73 -0.37 -26.56 21.54
CA ASP A 73 -1.26 -26.72 20.39
C ASP A 73 -1.00 -25.57 19.41
N PHE A 74 -0.71 -25.90 18.16
CA PHE A 74 -0.47 -24.97 17.07
C PHE A 74 -1.64 -25.01 16.09
N THR A 75 -2.01 -23.85 15.56
CA THR A 75 -2.96 -23.72 14.46
C THR A 75 -2.35 -22.77 13.44
N ALA A 76 -2.10 -23.26 12.24
CA ALA A 76 -1.57 -22.50 11.13
C ALA A 76 -2.66 -22.33 10.06
N SER A 77 -2.73 -21.14 9.48
CA SER A 77 -3.63 -20.84 8.37
C SER A 77 -2.95 -19.82 7.46
N VAL A 78 -3.05 -20.02 6.14
CA VAL A 78 -2.48 -19.12 5.15
C VAL A 78 -3.57 -18.19 4.63
N TRP A 79 -3.22 -16.92 4.49
CA TRP A 79 -4.18 -15.89 4.14
C TRP A 79 -3.65 -14.95 3.06
N HIS A 80 -4.57 -14.42 2.25
CA HIS A 80 -4.25 -13.56 1.11
C HIS A 80 -5.18 -12.33 1.07
N PRO A 81 -4.90 -11.24 1.82
CA PRO A 81 -5.81 -10.10 1.95
C PRO A 81 -5.99 -9.31 0.64
N PHE A 82 -5.07 -9.48 -0.31
CA PHE A 82 -5.12 -8.88 -1.65
C PHE A 82 -5.48 -9.87 -2.76
N GLY A 83 -5.86 -11.11 -2.39
CA GLY A 83 -6.22 -12.19 -3.30
C GLY A 83 -5.14 -13.27 -3.39
N ALA A 84 -5.59 -14.53 -3.39
CA ALA A 84 -4.72 -15.68 -3.58
C ALA A 84 -4.15 -15.69 -5.01
N PRO A 85 -2.88 -16.10 -5.20
CA PRO A 85 -2.33 -16.30 -6.54
C PRO A 85 -3.12 -17.34 -7.34
N ASP A 86 -3.45 -17.03 -8.58
CA ASP A 86 -4.02 -17.98 -9.54
C ASP A 86 -2.91 -18.71 -10.32
N ALA A 87 -2.77 -20.02 -10.09
CA ALA A 87 -1.76 -20.85 -10.77
C ALA A 87 -1.94 -20.91 -12.29
N GLY A 88 -3.14 -20.65 -12.81
CA GLY A 88 -3.42 -20.58 -14.25
C GLY A 88 -3.04 -19.25 -14.90
N LYS A 89 -2.70 -18.23 -14.11
CA LYS A 89 -2.39 -16.89 -14.60
C LYS A 89 -0.90 -16.59 -14.46
N ALA A 90 -0.22 -16.48 -15.61
CA ALA A 90 1.20 -16.18 -15.65
C ALA A 90 1.52 -14.87 -14.92
N GLY A 91 2.45 -14.93 -13.97
CA GLY A 91 2.86 -13.78 -13.17
C GLY A 91 1.91 -13.37 -12.04
N ASP A 92 0.88 -14.17 -11.75
CA ASP A 92 0.07 -13.96 -10.56
C ASP A 92 0.83 -14.47 -9.33
N THR A 93 1.05 -13.57 -8.36
CA THR A 93 1.72 -13.84 -7.09
C THR A 93 1.05 -13.00 -6.00
N THR A 94 1.36 -13.25 -4.72
CA THR A 94 0.79 -12.41 -3.65
C THR A 94 1.26 -10.97 -3.78
N GLN A 95 2.52 -10.77 -4.20
CA GLN A 95 3.09 -9.44 -4.37
C GLN A 95 2.48 -8.69 -5.54
N THR A 96 2.34 -9.31 -6.72
CA THR A 96 1.72 -8.65 -7.88
C THR A 96 0.24 -8.36 -7.66
N ASN A 97 -0.47 -9.22 -6.90
CA ASN A 97 -1.84 -8.98 -6.47
C ASN A 97 -1.94 -7.79 -5.50
N ALA A 98 -1.08 -7.70 -4.49
CA ALA A 98 -1.04 -6.57 -3.58
C ALA A 98 -0.80 -5.25 -4.32
N ILE A 99 0.22 -5.20 -5.18
CA ILE A 99 0.54 -4.03 -6.02
C ILE A 99 -0.68 -3.59 -6.84
N SER A 100 -1.30 -4.55 -7.55
CA SER A 100 -2.45 -4.27 -8.41
C SER A 100 -3.63 -3.75 -7.61
N ARG A 101 -3.97 -4.38 -6.49
CA ARG A 101 -5.12 -3.98 -5.66
C ARG A 101 -4.93 -2.60 -5.04
N ILE A 102 -3.73 -2.30 -4.52
CA ILE A 102 -3.42 -0.99 -3.93
C ILE A 102 -3.50 0.10 -5.01
N CYS A 103 -2.89 -0.14 -6.18
CA CYS A 103 -2.91 0.80 -7.30
C CYS A 103 -4.34 1.13 -7.78
N GLN A 104 -5.28 0.19 -7.69
CA GLN A 104 -6.66 0.35 -8.15
C GLN A 104 -7.60 1.04 -7.13
N ILE A 105 -7.15 1.28 -5.90
CA ILE A 105 -7.95 1.95 -4.88
C ILE A 105 -8.37 3.33 -5.37
N LYS A 106 -9.67 3.58 -5.55
CA LYS A 106 -10.21 4.86 -6.03
C LYS A 106 -9.53 5.38 -7.32
N ALA A 107 -9.22 4.50 -8.28
CA ALA A 107 -8.48 4.83 -9.52
C ALA A 107 -9.26 5.63 -10.59
N LYS A 108 -10.58 5.76 -10.47
CA LYS A 108 -11.40 6.44 -11.48
C LYS A 108 -11.17 7.96 -11.54
N GLU A 109 -10.99 8.60 -10.38
CA GLU A 109 -10.60 10.02 -10.25
C GLU A 109 -11.56 11.01 -10.95
N THR A 110 -12.83 10.62 -11.07
CA THR A 110 -13.88 11.35 -11.78
C THR A 110 -14.42 12.57 -11.03
N GLN A 111 -14.13 12.67 -9.73
CA GLN A 111 -14.79 13.58 -8.80
C GLN A 111 -13.98 14.82 -8.42
N PHE A 112 -12.78 15.01 -9.00
CA PHE A 112 -11.91 16.13 -8.59
C PHE A 112 -12.19 17.41 -9.37
N ALA A 113 -12.10 18.53 -8.65
CA ALA A 113 -12.11 19.86 -9.22
C ALA A 113 -10.69 20.25 -9.66
N ASP A 114 -10.57 20.93 -10.79
CA ASP A 114 -9.28 21.40 -11.28
C ASP A 114 -8.70 22.52 -10.39
N GLY A 115 -7.38 22.57 -10.27
CA GLY A 115 -6.66 23.64 -9.55
C GLY A 115 -6.64 23.52 -8.03
N LYS A 116 -7.09 22.39 -7.46
CA LYS A 116 -7.02 22.13 -6.01
C LYS A 116 -6.27 20.84 -5.71
N PRO A 117 -5.46 20.81 -4.63
CA PRO A 117 -4.81 19.58 -4.21
C PRO A 117 -5.85 18.54 -3.78
N SER A 118 -5.58 17.30 -4.18
CA SER A 118 -6.45 16.15 -3.91
C SER A 118 -5.67 15.08 -3.19
N LEU A 119 -6.10 14.68 -2.00
CA LEU A 119 -5.44 13.68 -1.17
C LEU A 119 -6.20 12.35 -1.22
N LEU A 120 -5.47 11.26 -1.39
CA LEU A 120 -6.01 9.91 -1.22
C LEU A 120 -5.65 9.39 0.18
N TRP A 121 -6.62 9.20 1.06
CA TRP A 121 -6.43 8.60 2.36
C TRP A 121 -6.82 7.12 2.34
N ILE A 122 -5.85 6.24 2.56
CA ILE A 122 -6.05 4.79 2.60
C ILE A 122 -5.80 4.29 4.02
N ASP A 123 -6.85 3.81 4.67
CA ASP A 123 -6.75 3.18 5.98
C ASP A 123 -6.62 1.66 5.84
N PHE A 124 -5.44 1.13 6.18
CA PHE A 124 -5.17 -0.30 6.26
C PHE A 124 -5.26 -0.83 7.70
N ARG A 125 -5.53 0.00 8.70
CA ARG A 125 -5.68 -0.45 10.10
C ARG A 125 -6.94 -1.29 10.29
N ASP A 126 -7.98 -0.98 9.51
CA ASP A 126 -9.24 -1.73 9.48
C ASP A 126 -9.20 -3.00 8.62
N LEU A 127 -8.00 -3.49 8.27
CA LEU A 127 -7.83 -4.82 7.71
C LEU A 127 -8.31 -5.93 8.64
N GLY A 128 -8.69 -5.64 9.89
CA GLY A 128 -9.28 -6.57 10.86
C GLY A 128 -8.29 -7.01 11.93
N LYS A 129 -8.30 -8.31 12.32
CA LYS A 129 -7.24 -8.93 13.17
C LYS A 129 -5.89 -9.15 12.45
N TRP A 130 -5.62 -8.35 11.43
CA TRP A 130 -4.43 -8.39 10.57
C TRP A 130 -3.38 -7.30 10.89
N PRO A 131 -3.32 -6.68 12.09
CA PRO A 131 -2.20 -5.82 12.42
C PRO A 131 -0.91 -6.64 12.28
N GLY A 132 -0.01 -6.18 11.41
CA GLY A 132 1.24 -6.85 11.08
C GLY A 132 1.32 -7.53 9.72
N VAL A 133 0.28 -7.53 8.88
CA VAL A 133 0.42 -8.05 7.50
C VAL A 133 1.01 -7.03 6.53
N PHE A 134 0.82 -5.74 6.81
CA PHE A 134 1.48 -4.65 6.11
C PHE A 134 2.31 -3.84 7.09
N HIS A 135 3.63 -3.91 6.91
CA HIS A 135 4.60 -3.07 7.62
C HIS A 135 4.99 -1.88 6.76
N GLU A 136 5.45 -0.82 7.41
CA GLU A 136 5.91 0.43 6.80
C GLU A 136 7.01 0.21 5.75
N GLU A 137 7.83 -0.83 5.93
CA GLU A 137 8.84 -1.28 4.96
C GLU A 137 8.28 -1.52 3.56
N GLN A 138 7.00 -1.91 3.42
CA GLN A 138 6.36 -2.11 2.12
C GLN A 138 6.33 -0.83 1.26
N SER A 139 6.56 0.33 1.86
CA SER A 139 6.71 1.63 1.18
C SER A 139 8.14 1.89 0.70
N SER A 140 9.08 0.97 0.97
CA SER A 140 10.42 0.96 0.36
C SER A 140 10.39 0.17 -0.95
N PRO A 141 11.24 0.48 -1.94
CA PRO A 141 11.30 -0.28 -3.19
C PRO A 141 11.69 -1.74 -2.94
N LEU A 142 12.63 -1.98 -2.04
CA LEU A 142 13.20 -3.29 -1.76
C LEU A 142 13.25 -3.50 -0.25
N ILE A 143 12.91 -4.71 0.19
CA ILE A 143 12.81 -5.11 1.59
C ILE A 143 13.40 -6.50 1.80
N SER A 144 13.68 -6.83 3.06
CA SER A 144 14.02 -8.19 3.47
C SER A 144 12.75 -8.98 3.75
N GLY A 145 12.50 -9.99 2.92
CA GLY A 145 11.47 -11.01 3.12
C GLY A 145 11.89 -12.09 4.11
N HIS A 146 11.27 -13.26 3.98
CA HIS A 146 11.49 -14.41 4.84
C HIS A 146 12.94 -14.90 4.76
N HIS A 147 13.55 -15.16 5.93
CA HIS A 147 14.97 -15.53 6.07
C HIS A 147 15.97 -14.59 5.35
N GLY A 148 15.64 -13.30 5.22
CA GLY A 148 16.52 -12.32 4.58
C GLY A 148 16.55 -12.39 3.07
N ALA A 149 15.65 -13.17 2.45
CA ALA A 149 15.46 -13.13 1.01
C ALA A 149 15.04 -11.72 0.57
N LEU A 150 15.34 -11.35 -0.67
CA LEU A 150 14.95 -10.06 -1.18
C LEU A 150 13.49 -10.09 -1.63
N CYS A 151 12.70 -9.11 -1.22
CA CYS A 151 11.33 -8.92 -1.65
C CYS A 151 11.11 -7.46 -2.08
N SER A 152 10.15 -7.21 -2.97
CA SER A 152 9.73 -5.86 -3.35
C SER A 152 8.81 -5.27 -2.28
N GLY A 153 8.74 -3.95 -2.11
CA GLY A 153 7.67 -3.33 -1.32
C GLY A 153 6.42 -3.08 -2.15
N ALA A 154 5.29 -3.71 -1.80
CA ALA A 154 4.07 -3.66 -2.60
C ALA A 154 3.47 -2.25 -2.68
N ILE A 155 3.55 -1.48 -1.59
CA ILE A 155 3.09 -0.08 -1.56
C ILE A 155 3.95 0.75 -2.51
N TRP A 156 5.29 0.66 -2.40
CA TRP A 156 6.17 1.46 -3.26
C TRP A 156 5.90 1.17 -4.74
N TYR A 157 5.81 -0.11 -5.12
CA TYR A 157 5.53 -0.48 -6.51
C TYR A 157 4.14 -0.02 -6.96
N ALA A 158 3.11 -0.09 -6.12
CA ALA A 158 1.77 0.37 -6.46
C ALA A 158 1.72 1.86 -6.81
N PHE A 159 2.58 2.68 -6.20
CA PHE A 159 2.65 4.11 -6.46
C PHE A 159 3.72 4.48 -7.50
N TYR A 160 4.93 3.93 -7.44
CA TYR A 160 6.07 4.40 -8.24
C TYR A 160 6.67 3.37 -9.18
N GLY A 161 6.24 2.10 -9.09
CA GLY A 161 6.71 1.03 -9.98
C GLY A 161 6.39 1.32 -11.45
N TRP A 162 7.10 0.67 -12.37
CA TRP A 162 6.88 0.82 -13.81
C TRP A 162 6.54 -0.51 -14.47
N LYS A 163 5.89 -0.46 -15.63
CA LYS A 163 5.57 -1.68 -16.37
C LYS A 163 6.85 -2.40 -16.79
N GLY A 164 6.93 -3.69 -16.49
CA GLY A 164 8.11 -4.52 -16.71
C GLY A 164 9.17 -4.43 -15.61
N ALA A 165 8.96 -3.62 -14.56
CA ALA A 165 9.83 -3.65 -13.38
C ALA A 165 9.86 -5.06 -12.78
N PRO A 166 11.03 -5.58 -12.35
CA PRO A 166 11.09 -6.87 -11.67
C PRO A 166 10.41 -6.75 -10.30
N VAL A 167 9.39 -7.56 -10.07
CA VAL A 167 8.76 -7.74 -8.75
C VAL A 167 9.36 -8.98 -8.13
N PHE A 168 10.04 -8.77 -7.02
CA PHE A 168 10.69 -9.81 -6.24
C PHE A 168 9.69 -10.35 -5.22
N ASP A 169 9.32 -11.62 -5.35
CA ASP A 169 8.42 -12.31 -4.45
C ASP A 169 9.16 -13.45 -3.75
N ASP A 170 8.98 -13.50 -2.44
CA ASP A 170 9.57 -14.50 -1.56
C ASP A 170 8.43 -15.29 -0.90
N HIS A 171 8.12 -16.43 -1.51
CA HIS A 171 7.08 -17.33 -1.04
C HIS A 171 7.68 -18.44 -0.18
N VAL A 172 7.19 -18.57 1.05
CA VAL A 172 7.49 -19.69 1.94
C VAL A 172 7.22 -21.02 1.21
N GLY A 173 8.27 -21.82 1.04
CA GLY A 173 8.17 -23.18 0.47
C GLY A 173 8.22 -23.30 -1.06
N VAL A 174 8.17 -22.19 -1.82
CA VAL A 174 8.15 -22.22 -3.31
C VAL A 174 9.41 -21.60 -3.92
N GLY A 175 10.28 -21.02 -3.09
CA GLY A 175 11.49 -20.35 -3.54
C GLY A 175 11.23 -18.95 -4.09
N TYR A 176 12.32 -18.29 -4.46
CA TYR A 176 12.30 -16.91 -4.93
C TYR A 176 11.79 -16.80 -6.38
N LYS A 177 10.84 -15.88 -6.63
CA LYS A 177 10.27 -15.65 -7.96
C LYS A 177 10.42 -14.18 -8.35
N ILE A 178 10.93 -13.93 -9.55
CA ILE A 178 10.92 -12.61 -10.17
C ILE A 178 9.81 -12.57 -11.21
N THR A 179 8.89 -11.63 -11.07
CA THR A 179 7.79 -11.45 -12.02
C THR A 179 7.79 -10.02 -12.57
N PRO A 180 7.71 -9.80 -13.89
CA PRO A 180 7.60 -8.44 -14.43
C PRO A 180 6.25 -7.80 -14.05
N MET A 181 6.29 -6.55 -13.59
CA MET A 181 5.10 -5.77 -13.26
C MET A 181 4.22 -5.54 -14.50
N ALA A 182 2.92 -5.79 -14.38
CA ALA A 182 2.01 -5.77 -15.54
C ALA A 182 1.54 -4.37 -15.97
N HIS A 183 1.61 -3.39 -15.07
CA HIS A 183 1.10 -2.04 -15.26
C HIS A 183 2.05 -1.00 -14.67
N GLU A 184 1.75 0.28 -14.89
CA GLU A 184 2.44 1.40 -14.25
C GLU A 184 1.90 1.59 -12.84
N GLY A 185 2.77 1.99 -11.91
CA GLY A 185 2.39 2.52 -10.62
C GLY A 185 1.65 3.84 -10.79
N ARG A 186 0.82 4.17 -9.80
CA ARG A 186 -0.13 5.29 -9.89
C ARG A 186 0.51 6.66 -10.15
N PHE A 187 1.65 6.91 -9.51
CA PHE A 187 2.46 8.12 -9.58
C PHE A 187 3.72 7.91 -10.42
N SER A 188 3.83 6.78 -11.14
CA SER A 188 4.96 6.50 -12.04
C SER A 188 5.15 7.63 -13.05
N ALA A 189 6.40 8.00 -13.29
CA ALA A 189 6.77 8.94 -14.35
C ALA A 189 6.41 8.42 -15.76
N HIS A 190 6.24 7.10 -15.92
CA HIS A 190 5.91 6.45 -17.19
C HIS A 190 4.41 6.16 -17.35
N ALA A 191 3.59 6.47 -16.34
CA ALA A 191 2.15 6.28 -16.43
C ALA A 191 1.54 7.18 -17.53
N ALA A 192 0.83 6.54 -18.47
CA ALA A 192 0.17 7.21 -19.60
C ALA A 192 -0.90 8.21 -19.17
N LYS A 193 -1.60 7.93 -18.07
CA LYS A 193 -2.50 8.87 -17.40
C LYS A 193 -1.84 9.33 -16.10
N VAL A 194 -1.66 10.64 -15.98
CA VAL A 194 -1.19 11.25 -14.73
C VAL A 194 -2.33 11.20 -13.71
N SER A 195 -2.05 10.67 -12.52
CA SER A 195 -3.02 10.70 -11.42
C SER A 195 -3.29 12.15 -11.02
N ARG A 196 -4.56 12.45 -10.74
CA ARG A 196 -5.01 13.77 -10.28
C ARG A 196 -4.81 13.96 -8.78
N TYR A 197 -4.47 12.90 -8.04
CA TYR A 197 -4.09 13.03 -6.64
C TYR A 197 -2.72 13.71 -6.51
N SER A 198 -2.63 14.64 -5.57
CA SER A 198 -1.39 15.30 -5.15
C SER A 198 -0.53 14.35 -4.32
N ALA A 199 -1.16 13.54 -3.49
CA ALA A 199 -0.49 12.56 -2.65
C ALA A 199 -1.46 11.46 -2.20
N ALA A 200 -0.89 10.37 -1.71
CA ALA A 200 -1.57 9.37 -0.90
C ALA A 200 -1.04 9.40 0.54
N ILE A 201 -1.95 9.27 1.49
CA ILE A 201 -1.67 9.09 2.91
C ILE A 201 -2.11 7.68 3.26
N LEU A 202 -1.19 6.87 3.76
CA LEU A 202 -1.43 5.48 4.14
C LEU A 202 -1.39 5.36 5.65
N CYS A 203 -2.46 4.85 6.26
CA CYS A 203 -2.49 4.53 7.67
C CYS A 203 -2.29 3.03 7.86
N LEU A 204 -1.16 2.67 8.46
CA LEU A 204 -0.82 1.33 8.90
C LEU A 204 -0.99 1.24 10.43
N GLU A 205 -0.82 0.05 10.99
CA GLU A 205 -0.96 -0.18 12.45
C GLU A 205 -0.03 0.73 13.26
N LYS A 206 1.22 0.92 12.81
CA LYS A 206 2.28 1.63 13.55
C LYS A 206 2.92 2.77 12.76
N ALA A 207 2.33 3.16 11.63
CA ALA A 207 2.87 4.22 10.79
C ALA A 207 1.78 4.95 10.00
N THR A 208 1.98 6.24 9.81
CA THR A 208 1.29 7.06 8.80
C THR A 208 2.33 7.48 7.78
N ILE A 209 2.10 7.17 6.50
CA ILE A 209 3.08 7.35 5.41
C ILE A 209 2.50 8.28 4.37
N LEU A 210 3.29 9.27 3.94
CA LEU A 210 2.95 10.19 2.85
C LEU A 210 3.71 9.79 1.57
N LEU A 211 3.00 9.63 0.47
CA LEU A 211 3.54 9.35 -0.85
C LEU A 211 3.04 10.43 -1.82
N GLU A 212 3.89 11.37 -2.22
CA GLU A 212 3.54 12.43 -3.16
C GLU A 212 3.64 12.00 -4.61
N ASN A 213 2.78 12.58 -5.43
CA ASN A 213 2.81 12.44 -6.87
C ASN A 213 3.68 13.56 -7.46
N PRO A 214 4.87 13.26 -8.02
CA PRO A 214 5.79 14.28 -8.53
C PRO A 214 5.21 15.03 -9.74
N ARG A 215 4.18 14.45 -10.38
CA ARG A 215 3.51 15.02 -11.56
C ARG A 215 2.12 15.54 -11.25
N ALA A 216 1.80 15.76 -9.98
CA ALA A 216 0.48 16.25 -9.59
C ALA A 216 0.12 17.56 -10.30
N PRO A 217 -1.08 17.69 -10.89
CA PRO A 217 -1.53 18.96 -11.48
C PRO A 217 -1.58 20.11 -10.47
N THR A 218 -1.78 19.78 -9.19
CA THR A 218 -1.74 20.73 -8.09
C THR A 218 -1.00 20.08 -6.92
N PRO A 219 0.33 20.27 -6.80
CA PRO A 219 1.13 19.63 -5.75
C PRO A 219 0.79 20.19 -4.35
N LEU A 220 1.23 19.50 -3.31
CA LEU A 220 1.09 19.98 -1.94
C LEU A 220 2.02 21.16 -1.67
N SER A 221 1.52 22.17 -0.97
CA SER A 221 2.33 23.28 -0.50
C SER A 221 3.31 22.84 0.60
N LYS A 222 4.40 23.61 0.82
CA LYS A 222 5.32 23.37 1.95
C LYS A 222 4.59 23.35 3.29
N THR A 223 3.59 24.22 3.48
CA THR A 223 2.75 24.26 4.67
C THR A 223 1.91 22.99 4.83
N GLN A 224 1.26 22.53 3.76
CA GLN A 224 0.47 21.29 3.78
C GLN A 224 1.34 20.08 4.12
N ARG A 225 2.52 19.96 3.50
CA ARG A 225 3.51 18.91 3.83
C ARG A 225 3.94 18.98 5.30
N GLY A 226 4.32 20.17 5.77
CA GLY A 226 4.70 20.39 7.16
C GLY A 226 3.60 19.99 8.14
N ALA A 227 2.35 20.38 7.87
CA ALA A 227 1.20 20.00 8.67
C ALA A 227 0.99 18.48 8.71
N LEU A 228 1.12 17.78 7.58
CA LEU A 228 0.97 16.32 7.52
C LEU A 228 2.00 15.57 8.39
N THR A 229 3.17 16.16 8.66
CA THR A 229 4.16 15.57 9.59
C THR A 229 3.68 15.50 11.04
N LEU A 230 2.64 16.24 11.40
CA LEU A 230 2.04 16.25 12.73
C LEU A 230 0.98 15.15 12.91
N LEU A 231 0.69 14.35 11.87
CA LEU A 231 -0.22 13.22 12.00
C LEU A 231 0.33 12.18 12.98
N PRO A 232 -0.54 11.50 13.76
CA PRO A 232 -0.11 10.39 14.61
C PRO A 232 0.66 9.35 13.83
N TRP A 233 1.76 8.89 14.42
CA TRP A 233 2.63 7.86 13.85
C TRP A 233 3.23 8.25 12.49
N PHE A 234 3.29 9.54 12.15
CA PHE A 234 3.92 9.98 10.91
C PHE A 234 5.35 9.47 10.81
N ASN A 235 5.63 8.70 9.77
CA ASN A 235 6.92 8.08 9.56
C ASN A 235 7.61 8.74 8.37
N ILE A 236 8.50 9.69 8.68
CA ILE A 236 9.26 10.42 7.67
C ILE A 236 10.21 9.52 6.87
N HIS A 237 10.71 8.44 7.47
CA HIS A 237 11.70 7.56 6.84
C HIS A 237 11.11 6.78 5.66
N TYR A 238 9.85 6.34 5.78
CA TYR A 238 9.14 5.62 4.72
C TYR A 238 8.24 6.50 3.86
N SER A 239 8.18 7.81 4.17
CA SER A 239 7.44 8.77 3.34
C SER A 239 8.29 9.25 2.18
N VAL A 240 7.66 9.38 1.01
CA VAL A 240 8.27 9.90 -0.22
C VAL A 240 7.54 11.20 -0.56
N ALA A 241 8.19 12.32 -0.31
CA ALA A 241 7.60 13.65 -0.40
C ALA A 241 8.63 14.65 -0.95
N ASP A 242 8.16 15.70 -1.61
CA ASP A 242 9.02 16.75 -2.16
C ASP A 242 9.41 17.73 -1.06
N TRP A 243 10.20 17.27 -0.07
CA TRP A 243 10.70 18.12 1.02
C TRP A 243 11.37 19.36 0.45
N GLU A 244 12.26 19.14 -0.52
CA GLU A 244 12.67 20.10 -1.54
C GLU A 244 12.24 19.66 -2.94
N GLU A 245 12.27 20.60 -3.88
CA GLU A 245 11.82 20.35 -5.26
C GLU A 245 12.59 19.20 -5.92
N GLY A 246 11.84 18.22 -6.43
CA GLY A 246 12.37 17.06 -7.15
C GLY A 246 12.94 15.95 -6.26
N ASP A 247 12.72 15.98 -4.93
CA ASP A 247 13.12 14.88 -4.05
C ASP A 247 12.41 13.57 -4.39
N VAL A 248 11.14 13.63 -4.78
CA VAL A 248 10.38 12.44 -5.18
C VAL A 248 10.98 11.82 -6.43
N ASP A 249 11.30 12.61 -7.45
CA ASP A 249 11.93 12.12 -8.69
C ASP A 249 13.33 11.54 -8.42
N ARG A 250 14.14 12.20 -7.59
CA ARG A 250 15.46 11.70 -7.18
C ARG A 250 15.35 10.37 -6.43
N SER A 251 14.40 10.27 -5.51
CA SER A 251 14.14 9.04 -4.76
C SER A 251 13.70 7.90 -5.69
N CYS A 252 12.79 8.17 -6.63
CA CYS A 252 12.35 7.19 -7.61
C CYS A 252 13.48 6.73 -8.55
N ALA A 253 14.35 7.65 -8.98
CA ALA A 253 15.50 7.33 -9.82
C ALA A 253 16.51 6.43 -9.09
N LEU A 254 16.82 6.75 -7.83
CA LEU A 254 17.69 5.91 -6.99
C LEU A 254 17.09 4.51 -6.81
N ALA A 255 15.80 4.44 -6.43
CA ALA A 255 15.10 3.18 -6.27
C ALA A 255 15.14 2.31 -7.53
N ARG A 256 14.90 2.92 -8.70
CA ARG A 256 15.00 2.24 -9.99
C ARG A 256 16.40 1.67 -10.24
N SER A 257 17.44 2.47 -10.02
CA SER A 257 18.83 2.02 -10.18
C SER A 257 19.15 0.83 -9.26
N MET A 258 18.68 0.85 -8.01
CA MET A 258 18.85 -0.26 -7.07
C MET A 258 18.14 -1.54 -7.57
N ILE A 259 16.90 -1.41 -8.02
CA ILE A 259 16.09 -2.53 -8.53
C ILE A 259 16.74 -3.16 -9.77
N GLU A 260 17.19 -2.34 -10.72
CA GLU A 260 17.84 -2.80 -11.96
C GLU A 260 19.18 -3.47 -11.67
N ALA A 261 20.03 -2.89 -10.82
CA ALA A 261 21.32 -3.47 -10.45
C ALA A 261 21.18 -4.85 -9.77
N ILE A 262 20.20 -4.99 -8.87
CA ILE A 262 19.92 -6.29 -8.24
C ILE A 262 19.43 -7.31 -9.26
N ARG A 263 18.53 -6.91 -10.17
CA ARG A 263 18.02 -7.80 -11.20
C ARG A 263 19.17 -8.37 -12.04
N GLU A 264 20.07 -7.52 -12.52
CA GLU A 264 21.24 -7.93 -13.30
C GLU A 264 22.12 -8.91 -12.52
N SER A 265 22.36 -8.65 -11.22
CA SER A 265 23.17 -9.56 -10.38
C SER A 265 22.58 -10.97 -10.23
N ARG A 266 21.26 -11.14 -10.42
CA ARG A 266 20.55 -12.42 -10.32
C ARG A 266 20.31 -13.10 -11.65
N GLU A 267 20.27 -12.36 -12.76
CA GLU A 267 20.22 -12.95 -14.11
C GLU A 267 21.59 -13.48 -14.56
N GLY A 268 22.68 -13.06 -13.92
CA GLY A 268 24.05 -13.54 -14.17
C GLY A 268 24.49 -14.78 -13.37
N GLN A 269 23.60 -15.38 -12.57
CA GLN A 269 23.82 -16.62 -11.81
C GLN A 269 23.06 -17.79 -12.45
#